data_AF-A0A944TUL4-F1
#
_entry.id   AF-A0A944TUL4-F1
#
_cell.length_a   1.000
_cell.length_b   1.000
_cell.length_c   1.000
_cell.angle_alpha   90.00
_cell.angle_beta   90.00
_cell.angle_gamma   90.00
#
_symmetry.space_group_name_H-M   'P 1'
#
loop_
_entity.id
_entity.type
_entity.pdbx_description
1 polymer ?
#
loop_
_entity_poly.entity_id
_entity_poly.type
_entity_poly.pdbx_seq_one_letter_code
_entity_poly.pdbx_strand_id
1 'polypeptide(L)'
;MTKNSGLSKIELLMSLMALALIVGFIVRILGKQQTLVINSISNIEITNVIQKMRALLSNPESCKATFENRSVVTEKGEVQFLYKTVSIPGRDEVEDLEKFPIYEYENIFLGDHKLMIHGYSISPDASSQGRIVNLNVFFKKGLRAKKLTNRKIKIYVSTTGNGTERLIKNCQINHKGRSFSDWSYDPEMQSIFSEKGPLGIKTNEGIVKLTVKNSLRVGNAPDLACDASTEGSIRYNDFKNRLEFCNGENDWSSVDD
;
A
#
# COMPACT_ATOMS: atom_id res chain seq x y z
N MET A 1 -17.63 72.26 33.20
CA MET A 1 -17.03 71.42 34.26
C MET A 1 -16.98 69.97 33.77
N THR A 2 -15.88 69.57 33.15
CA THR A 2 -15.65 68.20 32.68
C THR A 2 -15.11 67.37 33.84
N LYS A 3 -15.99 66.58 34.46
CA LYS A 3 -15.67 65.66 35.54
C LYS A 3 -14.94 64.45 34.94
N ASN A 4 -13.62 64.52 34.84
CA ASN A 4 -12.78 63.38 34.46
C ASN A 4 -12.87 62.33 35.57
N SER A 5 -13.69 61.31 35.33
CA SER A 5 -13.71 60.07 36.11
C SER A 5 -12.38 59.36 35.87
N GLY A 6 -11.49 59.42 36.86
CA GLY A 6 -10.26 58.65 36.87
C GLY A 6 -10.62 57.17 36.85
N LEU A 7 -10.46 56.53 35.70
CA LEU A 7 -10.45 55.09 35.55
C LEU A 7 -9.53 54.52 36.63
N SER A 8 -10.11 53.69 37.50
CA SER A 8 -9.40 53.11 38.63
C SER A 8 -8.26 52.26 38.09
N LYS A 9 -7.02 52.51 38.53
CA LYS A 9 -5.83 51.75 38.12
C LYS A 9 -6.00 50.23 38.30
N ILE A 10 -6.90 49.82 39.19
CA ILE A 10 -7.27 48.42 39.45
C ILE A 10 -8.03 47.80 38.27
N GLU A 11 -8.95 48.53 37.65
CA GLU A 11 -9.73 48.05 36.51
C GLU A 11 -8.83 47.80 35.29
N LEU A 12 -7.87 48.71 35.07
CA LEU A 12 -6.86 48.57 34.03
C LEU A 12 -5.95 47.35 34.29
N LEU A 13 -5.54 47.11 35.53
CA LEU A 13 -4.75 45.92 35.90
C LEU A 13 -5.53 44.60 35.72
N MET A 14 -6.81 44.56 36.08
CA MET A 14 -7.63 43.36 35.91
C MET A 14 -7.84 43.03 34.42
N SER A 15 -8.10 44.05 33.58
CA SER A 15 -8.24 43.83 32.14
C SER A 15 -6.96 43.30 31.50
N LEU A 16 -5.79 43.77 31.96
CA LEU A 16 -4.49 43.38 31.42
C LEU A 16 -4.11 41.95 31.82
N MET A 17 -4.43 41.52 33.04
CA MET A 17 -4.26 40.12 33.46
C MET A 17 -5.18 39.17 32.70
N ALA A 18 -6.45 39.54 32.49
CA ALA A 18 -7.37 38.72 31.71
C ALA A 18 -6.87 38.54 30.27
N LEU A 19 -6.37 39.61 29.63
CA LEU A 19 -5.80 39.55 28.29
C LEU A 19 -4.56 38.63 28.24
N ALA A 20 -3.64 38.75 29.21
CA ALA A 20 -2.44 37.91 29.26
C ALA A 20 -2.79 36.41 29.40
N LEU A 21 -3.80 36.08 30.21
CA LEU A 21 -4.28 34.71 30.36
C LEU A 21 -4.90 34.16 29.06
N ILE A 22 -5.72 34.97 28.39
CA ILE A 22 -6.34 34.59 27.11
C ILE A 22 -5.26 34.35 26.04
N VAL A 23 -4.29 35.27 25.92
CA VAL A 23 -3.18 35.12 24.97
C VAL A 23 -2.35 33.87 25.27
N GLY A 24 -2.02 33.63 26.54
CA GLY A 24 -1.31 32.42 26.96
C GLY A 24 -2.06 31.13 26.61
N PHE A 25 -3.38 31.13 26.79
CA PHE A 25 -4.23 30.00 26.43
C PHE A 25 -4.29 29.77 24.91
N ILE A 26 -4.44 30.83 24.12
CA ILE A 26 -4.44 30.77 22.65
C ILE A 26 -3.11 30.21 22.13
N VAL A 27 -1.98 30.74 22.62
CA VAL A 27 -0.64 30.24 22.22
C VAL A 27 -0.50 28.75 22.52
N ARG A 28 -0.99 28.30 23.69
CA ARG A 28 -0.97 26.88 24.06
C ARG A 28 -1.85 26.01 23.16
N ILE A 29 -3.04 26.49 22.78
CA ILE A 29 -3.92 25.79 21.84
C ILE A 29 -3.28 25.72 20.46
N LEU A 30 -2.75 26.82 19.94
CA LEU A 30 -2.10 26.88 18.63
C LEU A 30 -0.91 25.92 18.56
N GLY A 31 -0.07 25.87 19.61
CA GLY A 31 1.05 24.91 19.68
C GLY A 31 0.59 23.44 19.65
N LYS A 32 -0.52 23.13 20.34
CA LYS A 32 -1.11 21.78 20.29
C LYS A 32 -1.70 21.46 18.91
N GLN A 33 -2.40 22.41 18.30
CA GLN A 33 -2.99 22.25 16.97
C GLN A 33 -1.92 22.03 15.90
N GLN A 34 -0.83 22.79 15.91
CA GLN A 34 0.29 22.59 14.99
C GLN A 34 0.86 21.17 15.08
N THR A 35 1.02 20.64 16.29
CA THR A 35 1.53 19.28 16.50
C THR A 35 0.58 18.21 15.95
N LEU A 36 -0.73 18.41 16.11
CA LEU A 36 -1.74 17.49 15.56
C LEU A 36 -1.77 17.53 14.03
N VAL A 37 -1.70 18.73 13.44
CA VAL A 37 -1.68 18.91 11.98
C VAL A 37 -0.43 18.23 11.38
N ILE A 38 0.75 18.46 11.93
CA ILE A 38 2.00 17.82 11.47
C ILE A 38 1.87 16.29 11.54
N ASN A 39 1.38 15.75 12.65
CA ASN A 39 1.21 14.30 12.79
C ASN A 39 0.22 13.72 11.79
N SER A 40 -0.86 14.46 11.47
CA SER A 40 -1.87 14.07 10.51
C SER A 40 -1.30 14.06 9.09
N ILE A 41 -0.63 15.13 8.66
CA ILE A 41 -0.04 15.24 7.33
C ILE A 41 1.03 14.17 7.13
N SER A 42 1.93 13.97 8.11
CA SER A 42 2.92 12.89 8.03
C SER A 42 2.28 11.50 7.95
N ASN A 43 1.10 11.27 8.55
CA ASN A 43 0.40 9.99 8.40
C ASN A 43 -0.16 9.78 6.98
N ILE A 44 -0.61 10.85 6.33
CA ILE A 44 -1.06 10.82 4.93
C ILE A 44 0.14 10.53 4.01
N GLU A 45 1.27 11.22 4.21
CA GLU A 45 2.51 10.98 3.47
C GLU A 45 3.00 9.53 3.64
N ILE A 46 3.04 9.01 4.88
CA ILE A 46 3.37 7.61 5.16
C ILE A 46 2.44 6.67 4.37
N THR A 47 1.14 6.96 4.35
CA THR A 47 0.16 6.12 3.65
C THR A 47 0.40 6.11 2.14
N ASN A 48 0.67 7.28 1.55
CA ASN A 48 1.00 7.40 0.13
C ASN A 48 2.28 6.63 -0.23
N VAL A 49 3.34 6.76 0.58
CA VAL A 49 4.59 6.00 0.39
C VAL A 49 4.35 4.50 0.46
N ILE A 50 3.56 4.04 1.45
CA ILE A 50 3.19 2.63 1.58
C ILE A 50 2.37 2.14 0.38
N GLN A 51 1.48 2.97 -0.17
CA GLN A 51 0.73 2.62 -1.39
C GLN A 51 1.67 2.47 -2.59
N LYS A 52 2.65 3.36 -2.76
CA LYS A 52 3.67 3.23 -3.82
C LYS A 52 4.50 1.95 -3.66
N MET A 53 4.91 1.62 -2.44
CA MET A 53 5.61 0.36 -2.15
C MET A 53 4.74 -0.86 -2.46
N ARG A 54 3.46 -0.84 -2.09
CA ARG A 54 2.52 -1.92 -2.41
C ARG A 54 2.33 -2.10 -3.91
N ALA A 55 2.24 -1.00 -4.65
CA ALA A 55 2.12 -1.04 -6.09
C ALA A 55 3.38 -1.62 -6.74
N LEU A 56 4.57 -1.17 -6.33
CA LEU A 56 5.85 -1.71 -6.79
C LEU A 56 5.97 -3.22 -6.52
N LEU A 57 5.66 -3.63 -5.30
CA LEU A 57 5.72 -5.04 -4.90
C LEU A 57 4.50 -5.86 -5.36
N SER A 58 3.52 -5.25 -6.04
CA SER A 58 2.43 -5.99 -6.67
C SER A 58 2.91 -6.72 -7.92
N ASN A 59 3.96 -6.21 -8.59
CA ASN A 59 4.62 -6.92 -9.69
C ASN A 59 5.40 -8.13 -9.11
N PRO A 60 5.11 -9.37 -9.54
CA PRO A 60 5.78 -10.57 -9.05
C PRO A 60 7.30 -10.57 -9.26
N GLU A 61 7.78 -10.02 -10.38
CA GLU A 61 9.21 -9.92 -10.71
C GLU A 61 9.91 -8.94 -9.75
N SER A 62 9.31 -7.78 -9.49
CA SER A 62 9.80 -6.80 -8.51
C SER A 62 9.82 -7.36 -7.09
N CYS A 63 8.76 -8.08 -6.73
CA CYS A 63 8.67 -8.75 -5.44
C CYS A 63 9.76 -9.81 -5.31
N LYS A 64 9.91 -10.67 -6.32
CA LYS A 64 10.95 -11.71 -6.36
C LYS A 64 12.35 -11.09 -6.27
N ALA A 65 12.67 -10.09 -7.08
CA ALA A 65 13.96 -9.40 -7.01
C ALA A 65 14.26 -8.81 -5.62
N THR A 66 13.22 -8.39 -4.89
CA THR A 66 13.35 -7.85 -3.53
C THR A 66 13.59 -8.92 -2.46
N PHE A 67 12.89 -10.06 -2.56
CA PHE A 67 12.79 -11.02 -1.46
C PHE A 67 13.35 -12.40 -1.75
N GLU A 68 13.76 -12.70 -2.98
CA GLU A 68 14.31 -14.01 -3.35
C GLU A 68 15.50 -14.38 -2.44
N ASN A 69 15.55 -15.64 -2.03
CA ASN A 69 16.55 -16.20 -1.12
C ASN A 69 16.58 -15.57 0.29
N ARG A 70 15.57 -14.77 0.68
CA ARG A 70 15.41 -14.31 2.05
C ARG A 70 14.69 -15.36 2.89
N SER A 71 15.12 -15.49 4.15
CA SER A 71 14.50 -16.43 5.10
C SER A 71 13.16 -15.91 5.60
N VAL A 72 12.18 -16.80 5.62
CA VAL A 72 10.87 -16.57 6.23
C VAL A 72 10.87 -16.89 7.73
N VAL A 73 11.87 -17.62 8.22
CA VAL A 73 11.88 -18.16 9.59
C VAL A 73 12.72 -17.30 10.54
N THR A 74 13.80 -16.70 10.06
CA THR A 74 14.73 -15.91 10.88
C THR A 74 14.48 -14.42 10.69
N GLU A 75 14.28 -13.68 11.80
CA GLU A 75 14.03 -12.22 11.84
C GLU A 75 15.16 -11.34 11.26
N LYS A 76 16.24 -11.92 10.75
CA LYS A 76 17.46 -11.20 10.35
C LYS A 76 17.52 -10.83 8.87
N GLY A 77 16.38 -10.65 8.22
CA GLY A 77 16.34 -10.11 6.87
C GLY A 77 16.23 -8.59 6.89
N GLU A 78 17.33 -7.87 7.18
CA GLU A 78 17.37 -6.46 6.81
C GLU A 78 17.23 -6.35 5.29
N VAL A 79 16.21 -5.61 4.85
CA VAL A 79 15.96 -5.36 3.44
C VAL A 79 16.61 -4.02 3.11
N GLN A 80 17.72 -4.09 2.38
CA GLN A 80 18.51 -2.90 2.06
C GLN A 80 17.92 -2.06 0.93
N PHE A 81 17.10 -2.63 0.05
CA PHE A 81 16.46 -1.92 -1.05
C PHE A 81 15.20 -2.69 -1.45
N LEU A 82 14.17 -2.00 -1.91
CA LEU A 82 13.09 -2.63 -2.70
C LEU A 82 13.47 -2.45 -4.17
N TYR A 83 13.31 -3.48 -4.99
CA TYR A 83 13.63 -3.41 -6.41
C TYR A 83 12.36 -3.30 -7.24
N LYS A 84 12.39 -2.41 -8.22
CA LYS A 84 11.39 -2.28 -9.29
C LYS A 84 11.99 -2.84 -10.56
N THR A 85 11.29 -3.80 -11.14
CA THR A 85 11.61 -4.37 -12.45
C THR A 85 10.87 -3.58 -13.51
N VAL A 86 11.60 -3.08 -14.52
CA VAL A 86 10.99 -2.39 -15.67
C VAL A 86 11.02 -3.35 -16.86
N SER A 87 9.84 -3.71 -17.37
CA SER A 87 9.71 -4.46 -18.62
C SER A 87 9.78 -3.49 -19.80
N ILE A 88 10.72 -3.71 -20.72
CA ILE A 88 10.83 -2.91 -21.95
C ILE A 88 9.91 -3.55 -23.00
N PRO A 89 8.90 -2.82 -23.51
CA PRO A 89 8.00 -3.38 -24.50
C PRO A 89 8.78 -3.78 -25.77
N GLY A 90 8.78 -5.08 -26.08
CA GLY A 90 9.43 -5.65 -27.27
C GLY A 90 10.70 -6.46 -27.00
N ARG A 91 11.12 -6.63 -25.74
CA ARG A 91 12.11 -7.65 -25.34
C ARG A 91 11.50 -8.54 -24.26
N ASP A 92 11.78 -9.85 -24.34
CA ASP A 92 11.37 -10.84 -23.33
C ASP A 92 12.27 -10.82 -22.08
N GLU A 93 13.28 -9.93 -22.04
CA GLU A 93 14.23 -9.82 -20.94
C GLU A 93 13.93 -8.58 -20.07
N VAL A 94 13.86 -8.80 -18.75
CA VAL A 94 13.78 -7.76 -17.73
C VAL A 94 15.16 -7.10 -17.63
N GLU A 95 15.34 -5.92 -18.23
CA GLU A 95 16.67 -5.32 -18.34
C GLU A 95 17.06 -4.40 -17.17
N ASP A 96 16.12 -3.79 -16.44
CA ASP A 96 16.47 -2.78 -15.42
C ASP A 96 15.85 -3.03 -14.03
N LEU A 97 16.73 -3.03 -13.02
CA LEU A 97 16.40 -3.03 -11.60
C LEU A 97 16.58 -1.62 -11.02
N GLU A 98 15.48 -0.87 -10.91
CA GLU A 98 15.48 0.41 -10.22
C GLU A 98 15.35 0.17 -8.71
N LYS A 99 16.17 0.84 -7.89
CA LYS A 99 16.07 0.76 -6.43
C LYS A 99 15.03 1.76 -5.95
N PHE A 100 14.04 1.29 -5.19
CA PHE A 100 13.19 2.19 -4.42
C PHE A 100 14.08 2.93 -3.42
N PRO A 101 14.09 4.27 -3.46
CA PRO A 101 15.05 5.05 -2.70
C PRO A 101 14.90 4.80 -1.20
N ILE A 102 16.00 4.38 -0.56
CA ILE A 102 16.15 4.46 0.89
C ILE A 102 16.72 5.82 1.22
N TYR A 103 15.85 6.71 1.66
CA TYR A 103 16.21 8.10 1.86
C TYR A 103 17.17 8.36 3.05
N GLU A 104 17.41 7.37 3.91
CA GLU A 104 18.44 7.45 4.96
C GLU A 104 19.86 7.56 4.38
N TYR A 105 20.12 6.99 3.19
CA TYR A 105 21.43 7.10 2.53
C TYR A 105 21.64 8.42 1.79
N GLU A 106 20.56 9.12 1.40
CA GLU A 106 20.63 10.32 0.57
C GLU A 106 20.20 11.62 1.29
N ASN A 107 19.84 11.56 2.57
CA ASN A 107 19.33 12.72 3.35
C ASN A 107 18.13 13.44 2.68
N ILE A 108 17.36 12.72 1.87
CA ILE A 108 16.21 13.30 1.16
C ILE A 108 14.98 13.21 2.08
N PHE A 109 14.21 14.28 2.09
CA PHE A 109 13.00 14.40 2.87
C PHE A 109 11.77 14.24 1.98
N LEU A 110 10.81 13.42 2.41
CA LEU A 110 9.52 13.28 1.75
C LEU A 110 8.55 14.35 2.28
N GLY A 111 7.95 15.07 1.33
CA GLY A 111 6.93 16.08 1.61
C GLY A 111 7.44 17.27 2.44
N ASP A 112 6.53 18.17 2.75
CA ASP A 112 6.85 19.42 3.46
C ASP A 112 7.25 19.18 4.93
N HIS A 113 6.95 17.98 5.46
CA HIS A 113 7.09 17.67 6.89
C HIS A 113 8.31 16.81 7.23
N LYS A 114 9.24 16.67 6.28
CA LYS A 114 10.53 16.02 6.53
C LYS A 114 10.39 14.57 7.00
N LEU A 115 9.51 13.81 6.34
CA LEU A 115 9.39 12.38 6.57
C LEU A 115 10.59 11.66 5.96
N MET A 116 11.19 10.72 6.70
CA MET A 116 12.31 9.91 6.23
C MET A 116 12.03 8.43 6.45
N ILE A 117 12.42 7.59 5.49
CA ILE A 117 12.42 6.14 5.64
C ILE A 117 13.73 5.74 6.31
N HIS A 118 13.65 5.15 7.49
CA HIS A 118 14.78 4.68 8.31
C HIS A 118 15.15 3.22 7.99
N GLY A 119 14.38 2.53 7.16
CA GLY A 119 14.74 1.19 6.69
C GLY A 119 13.59 0.21 6.75
N TYR A 120 13.94 -1.03 6.47
CA TYR A 120 13.02 -2.13 6.23
C TYR A 120 13.48 -3.38 6.96
N SER A 121 12.52 -4.11 7.52
CA SER A 121 12.77 -5.47 8.01
C SER A 121 11.65 -6.41 7.61
N ILE A 122 11.98 -7.67 7.41
CA ILE A 122 10.98 -8.72 7.27
C ILE A 122 10.77 -9.42 8.60
N SER A 123 9.52 -9.74 8.91
CA SER A 123 9.17 -10.57 10.06
C SER A 123 8.10 -11.58 9.65
N PRO A 124 8.26 -12.88 9.99
CA PRO A 124 7.22 -13.87 9.75
C PRO A 124 5.90 -13.49 10.43
N ASP A 125 4.78 -13.80 9.79
CA ASP A 125 3.51 -13.85 10.49
C ASP A 125 3.37 -15.22 11.18
N ALA A 126 3.40 -15.21 12.51
CA ALA A 126 3.31 -16.40 13.35
C ALA A 126 2.05 -17.25 13.08
N SER A 127 0.96 -16.63 12.62
CA SER A 127 -0.29 -17.34 12.31
C SER A 127 -0.29 -18.04 10.95
N SER A 128 0.70 -17.78 10.09
CA SER A 128 0.65 -18.16 8.68
C SER A 128 1.48 -19.39 8.29
N GLN A 129 2.14 -20.04 9.26
CA GLN A 129 3.05 -21.18 9.01
C GLN A 129 4.10 -20.89 7.90
N GLY A 130 4.56 -19.64 7.79
CA GLY A 130 5.55 -19.23 6.80
C GLY A 130 5.00 -18.97 5.39
N ARG A 131 3.69 -18.77 5.25
CA ARG A 131 3.05 -18.33 3.99
C ARG A 131 2.91 -16.82 3.89
N ILE A 132 2.93 -16.11 5.02
CA ILE A 132 2.83 -14.65 5.08
C ILE A 132 4.05 -14.09 5.79
N VAL A 133 4.65 -13.09 5.16
CA VAL A 133 5.74 -12.28 5.71
C VAL A 133 5.25 -10.84 5.80
N ASN A 134 5.58 -10.15 6.87
CA ASN A 134 5.34 -8.72 7.01
C ASN A 134 6.62 -7.97 6.66
N LEU A 135 6.56 -7.11 5.65
CA LEU A 135 7.55 -6.05 5.46
C LEU A 135 7.20 -4.91 6.43
N ASN A 136 8.07 -4.72 7.42
CA ASN A 136 8.02 -3.59 8.35
C ASN A 136 8.82 -2.44 7.74
N VAL A 137 8.17 -1.29 7.59
CA VAL A 137 8.78 -0.06 7.09
C VAL A 137 8.85 0.93 8.25
N PHE A 138 10.06 1.36 8.58
CA PHE A 138 10.32 2.27 9.69
C PHE A 138 10.44 3.70 9.17
N PHE A 139 9.64 4.60 9.73
CA PHE A 139 9.61 6.02 9.37
C PHE A 139 10.05 6.89 10.53
N LYS A 140 10.85 7.92 10.24
CA LYS A 140 11.21 8.99 11.17
C LYS A 140 10.48 10.27 10.76
N LYS A 141 9.65 10.81 11.68
CA LYS A 141 8.83 12.00 11.45
C LYS A 141 9.60 13.28 11.80
N GLY A 142 10.27 13.89 10.83
CA GLY A 142 11.03 15.12 11.04
C GLY A 142 12.38 14.92 11.74
N LEU A 143 13.18 15.97 11.75
CA LEU A 143 14.59 15.94 12.19
C LEU A 143 14.80 15.58 13.68
N ARG A 144 13.82 15.90 14.53
CA ARG A 144 13.94 15.77 16.00
C ARG A 144 13.11 14.63 16.60
N ALA A 145 12.40 13.84 15.78
CA ALA A 145 11.64 12.72 16.30
C ALA A 145 12.58 11.62 16.82
N LYS A 146 12.42 11.27 18.09
CA LYS A 146 13.10 10.13 18.72
C LYS A 146 12.39 8.80 18.46
N LYS A 147 11.11 8.83 18.12
CA LYS A 147 10.27 7.64 17.95
C LYS A 147 10.08 7.32 16.48
N LEU A 148 10.39 6.09 16.09
CA LEU A 148 10.10 5.54 14.79
C LEU A 148 8.63 5.10 14.71
N THR A 149 8.01 5.37 13.56
CA THR A 149 6.67 4.86 13.22
C THR A 149 6.84 3.65 12.32
N ASN A 150 6.28 2.51 12.68
CA ASN A 150 6.32 1.29 11.86
C ASN A 150 5.00 1.12 11.08
N ARG A 151 5.08 0.78 9.80
CA ARG A 151 3.95 0.29 8.99
C ARG A 151 4.27 -1.09 8.43
N LYS A 152 3.27 -1.98 8.51
CA LYS A 152 3.37 -3.35 8.03
C LYS A 152 2.69 -3.50 6.67
N ILE A 153 3.39 -4.13 5.74
CA ILE A 153 2.85 -4.58 4.45
C ILE A 153 2.86 -6.11 4.48
N LYS A 154 1.68 -6.72 4.34
CA LYS A 154 1.56 -8.18 4.25
C LYS A 154 1.96 -8.63 2.86
N ILE A 155 2.86 -9.60 2.80
CA ILE A 155 3.38 -10.20 1.59
C ILE A 155 3.13 -11.70 1.68
N TYR A 156 2.56 -12.24 0.62
CA TYR A 156 2.29 -13.67 0.49
C TYR A 156 3.44 -14.30 -0.26
N VAL A 157 4.02 -15.37 0.30
CA VAL A 157 5.26 -15.96 -0.22
C VAL A 157 5.09 -17.46 -0.45
N SER A 158 5.69 -17.97 -1.52
CA SER A 158 6.00 -19.40 -1.62
C SER A 158 7.41 -19.61 -1.13
N THR A 159 7.60 -20.72 -0.41
CA THR A 159 8.91 -21.06 0.13
C THR A 159 9.48 -22.28 -0.54
N THR A 160 10.79 -22.28 -0.75
CA THR A 160 11.59 -23.47 -1.04
C THR A 160 12.30 -23.90 0.23
N GLY A 161 12.40 -25.21 0.47
CA GLY A 161 13.08 -25.77 1.64
C GLY A 161 12.13 -26.19 2.76
N ASN A 162 12.69 -26.95 3.72
CA ASN A 162 11.97 -27.55 4.83
C ASN A 162 12.54 -27.05 6.17
N GLY A 163 11.67 -26.93 7.19
CA GLY A 163 12.11 -26.62 8.56
C GLY A 163 12.58 -25.17 8.74
N THR A 164 13.84 -25.00 9.14
CA THR A 164 14.44 -23.70 9.54
C THR A 164 15.00 -22.89 8.36
N GLU A 165 15.17 -23.50 7.18
CA GLU A 165 15.71 -22.85 5.97
C GLU A 165 14.62 -22.67 4.91
N ARG A 166 13.49 -22.07 5.29
CA ARG A 166 12.45 -21.72 4.33
C ARG A 166 12.81 -20.39 3.68
N LEU A 167 13.27 -20.46 2.44
CA LEU A 167 13.63 -19.30 1.64
C LEU A 167 12.47 -18.89 0.74
N ILE A 168 12.25 -17.58 0.57
CA ILE A 168 11.25 -17.05 -0.34
C ILE A 168 11.68 -17.37 -1.78
N LYS A 169 10.78 -18.02 -2.52
CA LYS A 169 10.93 -18.32 -3.95
C LYS A 169 10.16 -17.31 -4.81
N ASN A 170 8.86 -17.21 -4.57
CA ASN A 170 7.99 -16.23 -5.22
C ASN A 170 7.27 -15.43 -4.14
N CYS A 171 6.83 -14.24 -4.50
CA CYS A 171 6.01 -13.43 -3.61
C CYS A 171 5.06 -12.52 -4.38
N GLN A 172 4.00 -12.09 -3.69
CA GLN A 172 2.99 -11.18 -4.22
C GLN A 172 2.31 -10.40 -3.08
N ILE A 173 1.71 -9.28 -3.45
CA ILE A 173 0.85 -8.48 -2.56
C ILE A 173 -0.60 -8.63 -3.03
N ASN A 174 -1.55 -8.68 -2.08
CA ASN A 174 -3.00 -8.86 -2.30
C ASN A 174 -3.47 -10.26 -2.71
N HIS A 175 -2.93 -11.31 -2.09
CA HIS A 175 -3.42 -12.66 -2.32
C HIS A 175 -4.56 -13.05 -1.38
N LYS A 176 -5.70 -13.44 -1.94
CA LYS A 176 -6.71 -14.28 -1.26
C LYS A 176 -6.81 -15.60 -2.05
N GLY A 177 -5.96 -16.60 -1.77
CA GLY A 177 -6.09 -17.90 -2.47
C GLY A 177 -4.95 -18.90 -2.29
N ARG A 178 -4.85 -19.90 -3.17
CA ARG A 178 -3.73 -20.88 -3.26
C ARG A 178 -2.86 -20.73 -4.50
N SER A 179 -3.26 -19.91 -5.47
CA SER A 179 -2.55 -19.72 -6.75
C SER A 179 -2.01 -18.29 -6.88
N PHE A 180 -0.74 -18.10 -7.26
CA PHE A 180 -0.16 -16.78 -7.52
C PHE A 180 -0.83 -16.23 -8.79
N SER A 181 -1.70 -15.24 -8.64
CA SER A 181 -2.53 -14.78 -9.76
C SER A 181 -1.79 -13.71 -10.57
N ASP A 182 -1.90 -13.76 -11.90
CA ASP A 182 -1.22 -12.89 -12.89
C ASP A 182 -1.63 -11.40 -12.88
N TRP A 183 -2.44 -10.97 -11.90
CA TRP A 183 -2.98 -9.61 -11.78
C TRP A 183 -2.05 -8.68 -11.00
N SER A 184 -1.64 -7.57 -11.62
CA SER A 184 -0.79 -6.51 -11.08
C SER A 184 -1.53 -5.17 -11.02
N TYR A 185 -1.16 -4.25 -10.11
CA TYR A 185 -1.77 -2.93 -10.00
C TYR A 185 -0.79 -1.84 -10.45
N ASP A 186 -1.20 -1.01 -11.41
CA ASP A 186 -0.46 0.16 -11.86
C ASP A 186 -0.89 1.40 -11.06
N PRO A 187 0.01 2.03 -10.29
CA PRO A 187 -0.29 3.21 -9.50
C PRO A 187 -0.37 4.50 -10.32
N GLU A 188 0.25 4.57 -11.50
CA GLU A 188 0.22 5.72 -12.40
C GLU A 188 -1.12 5.77 -13.15
N MET A 189 -1.60 4.61 -13.61
CA MET A 189 -2.88 4.48 -14.30
C MET A 189 -4.07 4.22 -13.36
N GLN A 190 -3.83 3.97 -12.07
CA GLN A 190 -4.85 3.58 -11.09
C GLN A 190 -5.68 2.36 -11.53
N SER A 191 -5.03 1.39 -12.18
CA SER A 191 -5.72 0.26 -12.82
C SER A 191 -5.11 -1.09 -12.44
N ILE A 192 -5.94 -2.12 -12.32
CA ILE A 192 -5.51 -3.52 -12.17
C ILE A 192 -5.43 -4.14 -13.57
N PHE A 193 -4.33 -4.81 -13.90
CA PHE A 193 -4.09 -5.44 -15.21
C PHE A 193 -3.49 -6.83 -15.04
N SER A 194 -3.68 -7.72 -16.01
CA SER A 194 -3.01 -9.03 -16.06
C SER A 194 -1.98 -9.03 -17.19
N GLU A 195 -0.71 -9.32 -16.89
CA GLU A 195 0.35 -9.39 -17.92
C GLU A 195 0.35 -10.71 -18.68
N LYS A 196 -0.25 -11.75 -18.11
CA LYS A 196 -0.37 -13.08 -18.72
C LYS A 196 -1.83 -13.45 -18.90
N GLY A 197 -2.12 -13.98 -20.09
CA GLY A 197 -3.45 -14.39 -20.51
C GLY A 197 -3.83 -13.76 -21.85
N PRO A 198 -3.60 -14.43 -22.98
CA PRO A 198 -4.34 -14.11 -24.19
C PRO A 198 -5.83 -14.34 -23.91
N LEU A 199 -6.66 -13.30 -24.06
CA LEU A 199 -8.10 -13.44 -23.92
C LEU A 199 -8.64 -14.14 -25.17
N GLY A 200 -8.81 -15.46 -25.10
CA GLY A 200 -9.43 -16.25 -26.15
C GLY A 200 -10.95 -16.14 -26.12
N ILE A 201 -11.58 -15.60 -27.17
CA ILE A 201 -13.03 -15.70 -27.34
C ILE A 201 -13.31 -17.03 -28.06
N LYS A 202 -13.68 -18.06 -27.31
CA LYS A 202 -14.04 -19.40 -27.83
C LYS A 202 -12.90 -20.11 -28.59
N THR A 203 -11.65 -19.97 -28.13
CA THR A 203 -10.49 -20.66 -28.70
C THR A 203 -9.63 -21.29 -27.61
N ASN A 204 -9.12 -22.51 -27.84
CA ASN A 204 -8.19 -23.18 -26.92
C ASN A 204 -6.74 -22.66 -27.04
N GLU A 205 -6.46 -21.89 -28.08
CA GLU A 205 -5.17 -21.26 -28.34
C GLU A 205 -5.41 -19.75 -28.48
N GLY A 206 -5.42 -19.04 -27.35
CA GLY A 206 -5.51 -17.58 -27.39
C GLY A 206 -4.18 -17.01 -27.89
N ILE A 207 -4.18 -16.29 -29.01
CA ILE A 207 -2.95 -15.62 -29.54
C ILE A 207 -3.12 -14.09 -29.63
N VAL A 208 -4.31 -13.55 -29.32
CA VAL A 208 -4.63 -12.14 -29.62
C VAL A 208 -4.87 -11.31 -28.36
N LYS A 209 -4.27 -10.11 -28.32
CA LYS A 209 -4.50 -9.09 -27.28
C LYS A 209 -5.86 -8.41 -27.52
N LEU A 210 -6.73 -8.38 -26.51
CA LEU A 210 -7.95 -7.56 -26.55
C LEU A 210 -7.63 -6.15 -26.05
N THR A 211 -7.77 -5.15 -26.91
CA THR A 211 -7.75 -3.73 -26.51
C THR A 211 -9.16 -3.17 -26.55
N VAL A 212 -9.69 -2.77 -25.40
CA VAL A 212 -11.00 -2.10 -25.30
C VAL A 212 -10.76 -0.60 -25.18
N LYS A 213 -11.11 0.17 -26.22
CA LYS A 213 -10.88 1.62 -26.27
C LYS A 213 -11.78 2.41 -25.32
N ASN A 214 -12.99 1.92 -25.05
CA ASN A 214 -13.99 2.59 -24.22
C ASN A 214 -14.43 1.66 -23.08
N SER A 215 -15.68 1.19 -23.08
CA SER A 215 -16.22 0.33 -22.02
C SER A 215 -16.46 -1.10 -22.50
N LEU A 216 -16.23 -2.04 -21.58
CA LEU A 216 -16.69 -3.42 -21.70
C LEU A 216 -17.99 -3.53 -20.88
N ARG A 217 -19.10 -3.85 -21.55
CA ARG A 217 -20.36 -4.12 -20.87
C ARG A 217 -20.46 -5.61 -20.57
N VAL A 218 -20.41 -5.96 -19.30
CA VAL A 218 -20.67 -7.32 -18.83
C VAL A 218 -22.17 -7.46 -18.59
N GLY A 219 -22.78 -8.44 -19.24
CA GLY A 219 -24.21 -8.73 -19.11
C GLY A 219 -24.51 -9.72 -17.98
N ASN A 220 -25.80 -9.88 -17.71
CA ASN A 220 -26.28 -10.99 -16.90
C ASN A 220 -26.21 -12.30 -17.68
N ALA A 221 -25.81 -13.35 -16.98
CA ALA A 221 -25.72 -14.72 -17.49
C ALA A 221 -26.30 -15.66 -16.42
N PRO A 222 -27.64 -15.67 -16.24
CA PRO A 222 -28.28 -16.44 -15.19
C PRO A 222 -28.14 -17.95 -15.40
N ASP A 223 -28.07 -18.39 -16.65
CA ASP A 223 -27.98 -19.80 -17.03
C ASP A 223 -26.52 -20.33 -17.08
N LEU A 224 -25.54 -19.48 -16.82
CA LEU A 224 -24.13 -19.88 -16.77
C LEU A 224 -23.83 -20.46 -15.38
N ALA A 225 -23.73 -21.79 -15.30
CA ALA A 225 -23.21 -22.46 -14.12
C ALA A 225 -21.76 -22.02 -13.88
N CYS A 226 -21.38 -21.84 -12.62
CA CYS A 226 -19.97 -21.79 -12.27
C CYS A 226 -19.49 -23.23 -12.08
N ASP A 227 -18.45 -23.64 -12.80
CA ASP A 227 -17.85 -24.96 -12.71
C ASP A 227 -16.41 -24.88 -13.24
N ALA A 228 -15.69 -25.99 -13.27
CA ALA A 228 -14.31 -26.04 -13.78
C ALA A 228 -14.18 -25.59 -15.25
N SER A 229 -15.24 -25.65 -16.06
CA SER A 229 -15.22 -25.23 -17.46
C SER A 229 -15.43 -23.73 -17.65
N THR A 230 -15.94 -23.05 -16.62
CA THR A 230 -16.28 -21.63 -16.60
C THR A 230 -15.49 -20.84 -15.57
N GLU A 231 -14.52 -21.48 -14.90
CA GLU A 231 -13.59 -20.85 -13.96
C GLU A 231 -12.93 -19.60 -14.56
N GLY A 232 -12.88 -18.51 -13.80
CA GLY A 232 -12.35 -17.21 -14.23
C GLY A 232 -13.33 -16.36 -15.05
N SER A 233 -14.51 -16.87 -15.39
CA SER A 233 -15.56 -16.06 -16.04
C SER A 233 -16.05 -14.95 -15.12
N ILE A 234 -16.44 -13.81 -15.70
CA ILE A 234 -17.03 -12.67 -15.01
C ILE A 234 -18.46 -12.49 -15.52
N ARG A 235 -19.41 -12.29 -14.61
CA ARG A 235 -20.79 -11.94 -14.94
C ARG A 235 -21.29 -10.80 -14.07
N TYR A 236 -22.33 -10.13 -14.52
CA TYR A 236 -23.08 -9.22 -13.68
C TYR A 236 -24.34 -9.92 -13.16
N ASN A 237 -24.52 -9.95 -11.85
CA ASN A 237 -25.69 -10.56 -11.22
C ASN A 237 -26.74 -9.48 -10.96
N ASP A 238 -27.78 -9.43 -11.80
CA ASP A 238 -28.85 -8.43 -11.70
C ASP A 238 -29.61 -8.51 -10.38
N PHE A 239 -29.76 -9.71 -9.81
CA PHE A 239 -30.48 -9.91 -8.54
C PHE A 239 -29.71 -9.34 -7.36
N LYS A 240 -28.38 -9.51 -7.36
CA LYS A 240 -27.49 -9.01 -6.30
C LYS A 240 -26.91 -7.62 -6.61
N ASN A 241 -27.18 -7.07 -7.79
CA ASN A 241 -26.67 -5.81 -8.33
C ASN A 241 -25.14 -5.67 -8.15
N ARG A 242 -24.39 -6.70 -8.56
CA ARG A 242 -22.93 -6.74 -8.40
C ARG A 242 -22.24 -7.59 -9.45
N LEU A 243 -20.95 -7.33 -9.67
CA LEU A 243 -20.08 -8.20 -10.46
C LEU A 243 -19.71 -9.44 -9.65
N GLU A 244 -19.77 -10.59 -10.30
CA GLU A 244 -19.35 -11.87 -9.75
C GLU A 244 -18.31 -12.53 -10.66
N PHE A 245 -17.39 -13.28 -10.09
CA PHE A 245 -16.46 -14.15 -10.83
C PHE A 245 -16.67 -15.61 -10.42
N CYS A 246 -16.43 -16.53 -11.36
CA CYS A 246 -16.51 -17.96 -11.09
C CYS A 246 -15.16 -18.48 -10.57
N ASN A 247 -15.19 -19.16 -9.42
CA ASN A 247 -14.01 -19.75 -8.77
C ASN A 247 -13.77 -21.23 -9.14
N GLY A 248 -14.60 -21.81 -10.01
CA GLY A 248 -14.52 -23.21 -10.43
C GLY A 248 -15.15 -24.22 -9.45
N GLU A 249 -15.62 -23.77 -8.28
CA GLU A 249 -16.14 -24.60 -7.18
C GLU A 249 -17.66 -24.47 -7.01
N ASN A 250 -18.41 -24.43 -8.12
CA ASN A 250 -19.87 -24.36 -8.15
C ASN A 250 -20.51 -23.09 -7.56
N ASP A 251 -19.73 -22.06 -7.26
CA ASP A 251 -20.26 -20.83 -6.69
C ASP A 251 -19.67 -19.56 -7.32
N TRP A 252 -20.53 -18.56 -7.44
CA TRP A 252 -20.17 -17.25 -7.95
C TRP A 252 -19.80 -16.33 -6.80
N SER A 253 -18.54 -15.89 -6.78
CA SER A 253 -18.01 -15.01 -5.74
C SER A 253 -18.15 -13.55 -6.16
N SER A 254 -18.57 -12.69 -5.22
CA SER A 254 -18.59 -11.24 -5.43
C SER A 254 -17.18 -10.71 -5.67
N VAL A 255 -17.01 -9.80 -6.62
CA VAL A 255 -15.71 -9.13 -6.87
C VAL A 255 -15.37 -8.15 -5.74
N ASP A 256 -16.39 -7.63 -5.05
CA ASP A 256 -16.23 -6.58 -4.03
C ASP A 256 -16.06 -7.12 -2.58
N ASP A 257 -16.05 -8.45 -2.37
CA ASP A 257 -15.96 -9.09 -1.03
C ASP A 257 -14.50 -9.48 -0.63
#